data_AF-A0A0R3S4T3-F1
#
_entry.id   AF-A0A0R3S4T3-F1
#
_cell.length_a   1.000
_cell.length_b   1.000
_cell.length_c   1.000
_cell.angle_alpha   90.00
_cell.angle_beta   90.00
_cell.angle_gamma   90.00
#
_symmetry.space_group_name_H-M   'P 1'
#
loop_
_entity.id
_entity.type
_entity.pdbx_description
1 polymer ?
#
loop_
_entity_poly.entity_id
_entity_poly.type
_entity_poly.pdbx_seq_one_letter_code
_entity_poly.pdbx_strand_id
1 'polypeptide(L)'
;MRKFTSFSSCLFLNFSLLRAVIDRAIKIPDIASTAAMAVLKQLGINGGTSTGTNFIAVLHLAATHNRSSFFNSKRLLIATILGDTGNYYKSSYYNRTWINEKFNAHGGLTAYDCWIKEIKEALKFGSDPLITGHERCGQAKQI
;
A
#
# COMPACT_ATOMS: atom_id res chain seq x y z
N MET A 1 -43.49 -19.92 -10.95
CA MET A 1 -44.18 -18.78 -10.29
C MET A 1 -43.30 -18.28 -9.15
N ARG A 2 -42.96 -16.98 -9.17
CA ARG A 2 -42.27 -16.27 -8.07
C ARG A 2 -43.15 -16.23 -6.82
N LYS A 3 -42.55 -16.20 -5.63
CA LYS A 3 -42.96 -15.30 -4.54
C LYS A 3 -41.75 -14.96 -3.67
N PHE A 4 -41.21 -13.77 -3.91
CA PHE A 4 -40.38 -13.00 -2.99
C PHE A 4 -41.30 -12.36 -1.95
N THR A 5 -41.04 -12.57 -0.66
CA THR A 5 -41.46 -11.77 0.51
C THR A 5 -40.59 -12.28 1.67
N SER A 6 -39.89 -11.53 2.50
CA SER A 6 -39.98 -10.14 2.92
C SER A 6 -38.61 -9.74 3.48
N PHE A 7 -37.96 -8.72 2.92
CA PHE A 7 -36.87 -8.02 3.60
C PHE A 7 -37.53 -6.93 4.46
N SER A 8 -37.56 -7.11 5.78
CA SER A 8 -37.95 -6.02 6.67
C SER A 8 -37.11 -6.07 7.94
N SER A 9 -36.11 -5.17 7.93
CA SER A 9 -35.53 -4.42 9.04
C SER A 9 -34.01 -4.32 8.89
N CYS A 10 -33.56 -3.64 7.82
CA CYS A 10 -32.20 -3.10 7.83
C CYS A 10 -32.24 -1.93 8.81
N LEU A 11 -31.74 -2.13 10.03
CA LEU A 11 -31.40 -1.01 10.90
C LEU A 11 -30.51 -0.08 10.07
N PHE A 12 -30.93 1.17 9.90
CA PHE A 12 -30.08 2.26 9.42
C PHE A 12 -29.00 2.50 10.48
N LEU A 13 -28.01 1.62 10.52
CA LEU A 13 -26.79 1.83 11.24
C LEU A 13 -25.99 2.87 10.44
N ASN A 14 -25.95 4.10 10.97
CA ASN A 14 -25.11 5.19 10.49
C ASN A 14 -23.63 4.87 10.75
N PHE A 15 -23.07 3.95 9.98
CA PHE A 15 -21.63 3.71 9.97
C PHE A 15 -21.01 4.44 8.78
N SER A 16 -19.91 5.17 9.04
CA SER A 16 -19.15 5.87 8.00
C SER A 16 -18.45 4.92 7.02
N LEU A 17 -18.37 3.62 7.33
CA LEU A 17 -17.79 2.59 6.46
C LEU A 17 -18.85 1.58 6.01
N LEU A 18 -19.32 1.71 4.78
CA LEU A 18 -20.23 0.75 4.15
C LEU A 18 -19.43 -0.33 3.40
N ARG A 19 -19.38 -1.55 3.93
CA ARG A 19 -18.60 -2.65 3.32
C ARG A 19 -19.02 -2.97 1.88
N ALA A 20 -20.29 -2.77 1.55
CA ALA A 20 -20.85 -3.05 0.23
C ALA A 20 -20.25 -2.20 -0.91
N VAL A 21 -19.56 -1.09 -0.61
CA VAL A 21 -18.88 -0.25 -1.61
C VAL A 21 -17.37 -0.53 -1.70
N ILE A 22 -16.86 -1.56 -1.02
CA ILE A 22 -15.44 -1.93 -1.01
C ILE A 22 -15.27 -3.25 -1.76
N ASP A 23 -14.67 -3.21 -2.95
CA ASP A 23 -14.43 -4.42 -3.74
C ASP A 23 -13.33 -5.31 -3.15
N ARG A 24 -12.30 -4.70 -2.53
CA ARG A 24 -11.08 -5.39 -2.09
C ARG A 24 -10.44 -4.67 -0.91
N ALA A 25 -9.92 -5.44 0.04
CA ALA A 25 -9.07 -4.96 1.12
C ALA A 25 -7.67 -5.55 0.95
N ILE A 26 -6.64 -4.70 0.94
CA ILE A 26 -5.24 -5.10 0.77
C ILE A 26 -4.49 -4.76 2.05
N LYS A 27 -3.79 -5.74 2.61
CA LYS A 27 -2.97 -5.56 3.82
C LYS A 27 -1.54 -5.20 3.40
N ILE A 28 -1.04 -4.07 3.90
CA ILE A 28 0.30 -3.57 3.60
C ILE A 28 1.15 -3.61 4.87
N PRO A 29 2.40 -4.10 4.83
CA PRO A 29 3.32 -4.00 5.96
C PRO A 29 3.68 -2.55 6.29
N ASP A 30 3.67 -2.19 7.57
CA ASP A 30 3.98 -0.82 8.01
C ASP A 30 5.36 -0.34 7.51
N ILE A 31 6.37 -1.21 7.55
CA ILE A 31 7.72 -0.89 7.07
C ILE A 31 7.75 -0.59 5.56
N ALA A 32 6.90 -1.28 4.77
CA ALA A 32 6.76 -1.03 3.34
C ALA A 32 6.08 0.32 3.10
N SER A 33 5.04 0.66 3.88
CA SER A 33 4.39 1.97 3.83
C SER A 33 5.34 3.11 4.20
N THR A 34 6.18 2.94 5.22
CA THR A 34 7.21 3.93 5.59
C THR A 34 8.28 4.07 4.52
N ALA A 35 8.74 2.98 3.91
CA ALA A 35 9.68 3.02 2.78
C ALA A 35 9.06 3.72 1.56
N ALA A 36 7.79 3.44 1.26
CA ALA A 36 7.04 4.08 0.18
C ALA A 36 6.92 5.59 0.36
N MET A 37 6.65 6.05 1.59
CA MET A 37 6.65 7.46 1.94
C MET A 37 7.99 8.15 1.60
N ALA A 38 9.12 7.50 1.89
CA ALA A 38 10.44 8.03 1.55
C ALA A 38 10.70 8.05 0.03
N VAL A 39 10.24 7.03 -0.71
CA VAL A 39 10.34 7.03 -2.18
C VAL A 39 9.49 8.16 -2.78
N LEU A 40 8.25 8.34 -2.33
CA LEU A 40 7.38 9.43 -2.77
C LEU A 40 8.00 10.80 -2.52
N LYS A 41 8.65 10.98 -1.37
CA LYS A 41 9.37 12.22 -1.04
C LYS A 41 10.49 12.52 -2.05
N GLN A 42 11.21 11.50 -2.50
CA GLN A 42 12.25 11.63 -3.53
C GLN A 42 11.66 12.00 -4.91
N LEU A 43 10.41 11.62 -5.16
CA LEU A 43 9.64 12.01 -6.35
C LEU A 43 8.97 13.40 -6.22
N GLY A 44 9.21 14.12 -5.11
CA GLY A 44 8.63 15.45 -4.86
C GLY A 44 7.25 15.43 -4.20
N ILE A 45 6.71 14.26 -3.84
CA ILE A 45 5.40 14.13 -3.20
C ILE A 45 5.56 14.09 -1.68
N ASN A 46 5.04 15.10 -0.99
CA ASN A 46 5.19 15.25 0.47
C ASN A 46 4.01 14.67 1.27
N GLY A 47 3.77 13.37 1.19
CA GLY A 47 2.72 12.67 1.95
C GLY A 47 3.22 12.00 3.24
N GLY A 48 2.30 11.73 4.17
CA GLY A 48 2.53 10.87 5.33
C GLY A 48 2.52 9.36 4.99
N THR A 49 2.67 8.51 6.01
CA THR A 49 2.80 7.04 5.82
C THR A 49 1.56 6.39 5.21
N SER A 50 0.36 6.91 5.48
CA SER A 50 -0.89 6.46 4.84
C SER A 50 -0.88 6.66 3.32
N THR A 51 -0.22 7.72 2.85
CA THR A 51 0.03 7.93 1.42
C THR A 51 0.96 6.85 0.87
N GLY A 52 1.97 6.45 1.65
CA GLY A 52 2.83 5.31 1.32
C GLY A 52 2.05 3.99 1.20
N THR A 53 1.15 3.71 2.15
CA THR A 53 0.23 2.56 2.09
C THR A 53 -0.57 2.55 0.78
N ASN A 54 -1.18 3.68 0.46
CA ASN A 54 -1.96 3.87 -0.76
C ASN A 54 -1.10 3.66 -2.03
N PHE A 55 0.15 4.13 -2.02
CA PHE A 55 1.05 3.99 -3.14
C PHE A 55 1.46 2.54 -3.41
N ILE A 56 1.74 1.75 -2.36
CA ILE A 56 2.01 0.31 -2.53
C ILE A 56 0.80 -0.41 -3.10
N ALA A 57 -0.40 -0.09 -2.63
CA ALA A 57 -1.63 -0.67 -3.16
C ALA A 57 -1.82 -0.32 -4.65
N VAL A 58 -1.52 0.92 -5.06
CA VAL A 58 -1.56 1.33 -6.48
C VAL A 58 -0.58 0.52 -7.32
N LEU A 59 0.67 0.35 -6.87
CA LEU A 59 1.68 -0.43 -7.59
C LEU A 59 1.26 -1.91 -7.71
N HIS A 60 0.75 -2.50 -6.63
CA HIS A 60 0.22 -3.86 -6.62
C HIS A 60 -0.94 -4.04 -7.63
N LEU A 61 -1.91 -3.11 -7.64
CA LEU A 61 -3.04 -3.14 -8.57
C LEU A 61 -2.61 -2.94 -10.02
N ALA A 62 -1.60 -2.10 -10.26
CA ALA A 62 -1.05 -1.88 -11.60
C ALA A 62 -0.31 -3.12 -12.13
N ALA A 63 0.50 -3.77 -11.29
CA ALA A 63 1.26 -4.97 -11.65
C ALA A 63 0.36 -6.19 -11.87
N THR A 64 -0.71 -6.33 -11.09
CA THR A 64 -1.69 -7.42 -11.23
C THR A 64 -2.71 -7.20 -12.35
N HIS A 65 -2.72 -6.03 -12.99
CA HIS A 65 -3.60 -5.77 -14.11
C HIS A 65 -3.19 -6.60 -15.34
N ASN A 66 -3.96 -7.66 -15.60
CA ASN A 66 -3.69 -8.57 -16.70
C ASN A 66 -3.99 -7.92 -18.08
N ARG A 67 -2.95 -7.59 -18.83
CA ARG A 67 -3.04 -7.04 -20.20
C ARG A 67 -3.53 -8.05 -21.26
N SER A 68 -3.57 -9.35 -20.96
CA SER A 68 -3.90 -10.41 -21.92
C SER A 68 -5.41 -10.66 -22.12
N SER A 69 -6.28 -10.03 -21.33
CA SER A 69 -7.72 -10.04 -21.61
C SER A 69 -8.01 -9.19 -22.84
N PHE A 70 -8.77 -9.74 -23.79
CA PHE A 70 -9.16 -9.12 -25.07
C PHE A 70 -9.87 -7.75 -24.90
N PHE A 71 -10.36 -7.45 -23.70
CA PHE A 71 -11.00 -6.18 -23.33
C PHE A 71 -10.07 -5.20 -22.57
N ASN A 72 -8.82 -5.60 -22.27
CA ASN A 72 -7.84 -4.88 -21.44
C ASN A 72 -6.70 -4.21 -22.23
N SER A 73 -6.82 -4.04 -23.55
CA SER A 73 -5.86 -3.26 -24.36
C SER A 73 -5.91 -1.75 -24.07
N LYS A 74 -6.67 -1.31 -23.06
CA LYS A 74 -6.86 0.10 -22.70
C LYS A 74 -5.85 0.54 -21.63
N ARG A 75 -5.48 1.81 -21.69
CA ARG A 75 -4.64 2.46 -20.66
C ARG A 75 -5.31 2.37 -19.30
N LEU A 76 -4.62 1.76 -18.34
CA LEU A 76 -5.05 1.75 -16.94
C LEU A 76 -4.82 3.13 -16.31
N LEU A 77 -5.82 3.64 -15.60
CA LEU A 77 -5.72 4.85 -14.78
C LEU A 77 -6.19 4.49 -13.37
N ILE A 78 -5.30 4.70 -12.38
CA ILE A 78 -5.60 4.47 -10.97
C ILE A 78 -5.56 5.83 -10.28
N ALA A 79 -6.66 6.19 -9.63
CA ALA A 79 -6.72 7.35 -8.75
C ALA A 79 -6.47 6.89 -7.31
N THR A 80 -5.75 7.71 -6.54
CA THR A 80 -5.47 7.45 -5.13
C THR A 80 -5.48 8.75 -4.34
N ILE A 81 -5.59 8.63 -3.02
CA ILE A 81 -5.69 9.78 -2.11
C ILE A 81 -4.36 9.99 -1.41
N LEU A 82 -3.89 11.24 -1.38
CA LEU A 82 -2.84 11.66 -0.46
C LEU A 82 -3.52 12.03 0.86
N GLY A 83 -3.04 11.44 1.95
CA GLY A 83 -3.58 11.70 3.29
C GLY A 83 -3.12 13.06 3.80
N ASP A 84 -2.37 13.05 4.90
CA ASP A 84 -1.76 14.25 5.46
C ASP A 84 -0.35 14.48 4.91
N THR A 85 0.22 15.62 5.29
CA THR A 85 1.58 15.98 4.90
C THR A 85 2.63 15.14 5.65
N GLY A 86 3.71 14.80 4.94
CA GLY A 86 4.87 14.16 5.56
C GLY A 86 5.53 15.00 6.68
N ASN A 87 5.28 16.31 6.73
CA ASN A 87 5.92 17.23 7.66
C ASN A 87 5.69 16.87 9.14
N TYR A 88 4.56 16.23 9.47
CA TYR A 88 4.25 15.81 10.84
C TYR A 88 5.14 14.67 11.34
N TYR A 89 5.87 13.99 10.45
CA TYR A 89 6.58 12.76 10.76
C TYR A 89 8.11 12.91 10.67
N LYS A 90 8.63 14.14 10.71
CA LYS A 90 10.08 14.43 10.63
C LYS A 90 10.88 13.72 11.73
N SER A 91 10.34 13.64 12.95
CA SER A 91 10.99 12.98 14.08
C SER A 91 10.78 11.46 14.13
N SER A 92 9.88 10.90 13.30
CA SER A 92 9.53 9.48 13.26
C SER A 92 9.82 8.83 11.90
N TYR A 93 8.86 8.80 10.98
CA TYR A 93 8.93 8.08 9.71
C TYR A 93 9.91 8.66 8.68
N TYR A 94 10.51 9.82 8.95
CA TYR A 94 11.67 10.33 8.21
C TYR A 94 13.00 10.20 8.98
N ASN A 95 12.95 9.78 10.24
CA ASN A 95 14.11 9.60 11.08
C ASN A 95 14.58 8.14 11.03
N ARG A 96 15.73 7.90 10.39
CA ARG A 96 16.29 6.55 10.23
C ARG A 96 16.61 5.87 11.56
N THR A 97 17.04 6.61 12.58
CA THR A 97 17.27 6.05 13.92
C THR A 97 15.98 5.53 14.52
N TRP A 98 14.91 6.35 14.46
CA TRP A 98 13.59 5.94 14.92
C TRP A 98 13.06 4.73 14.17
N ILE A 99 13.23 4.70 12.84
CA ILE A 99 12.84 3.55 12.00
C ILE A 99 13.59 2.30 12.45
N ASN A 100 14.90 2.37 12.64
CA ASN A 100 15.70 1.22 13.05
C ASN A 100 15.20 0.64 14.37
N GLU A 101 14.96 1.51 15.35
CA GLU A 101 14.49 1.12 16.68
C GLU A 101 13.07 0.54 16.64
N LYS A 102 12.13 1.21 15.97
CA LYS A 102 10.73 0.78 15.95
C LYS A 102 10.47 -0.43 15.06
N PHE A 103 11.21 -0.58 13.97
CA PHE A 103 11.10 -1.73 13.07
C PHE A 103 12.15 -2.80 13.34
N ASN A 104 12.88 -2.76 14.46
CA ASN A 104 13.91 -3.76 14.78
C ASN A 104 13.36 -5.20 14.72
N ALA A 105 12.16 -5.43 15.27
CA ALA A 105 11.49 -6.74 15.21
C ALA A 105 11.13 -7.20 13.77
N HIS A 106 11.23 -6.31 12.80
CA HIS A 106 10.96 -6.53 11.38
C HIS A 106 12.21 -6.31 10.51
N GLY A 107 13.42 -6.38 11.09
CA GLY A 107 14.69 -6.26 10.37
C GLY A 107 15.25 -4.83 10.25
N GLY A 108 14.64 -3.86 10.95
CA GLY A 108 15.16 -2.50 11.09
C GLY A 108 15.45 -1.82 9.75
N LEU A 109 16.59 -1.11 9.68
CA LEU A 109 17.00 -0.42 8.46
C LEU A 109 17.31 -1.37 7.29
N THR A 110 17.77 -2.59 7.56
CA THR A 110 18.06 -3.57 6.51
C THR A 110 16.80 -3.91 5.71
N ALA A 111 15.71 -4.23 6.41
CA ALA A 111 14.43 -4.49 5.77
C ALA A 111 13.84 -3.23 5.12
N TYR A 112 13.94 -2.08 5.78
CA TYR A 112 13.46 -0.79 5.25
C TYR A 112 14.15 -0.41 3.93
N ASP A 113 15.48 -0.52 3.86
CA ASP A 113 16.24 -0.18 2.65
C ASP A 113 15.98 -1.21 1.52
N CYS A 114 15.76 -2.48 1.86
CA CYS A 114 15.28 -3.48 0.92
C CYS A 114 13.93 -3.08 0.31
N TRP A 115 12.97 -2.66 1.14
CA TRP A 115 11.67 -2.18 0.64
C TRP A 115 11.81 -0.94 -0.25
N ILE A 116 12.68 0.02 0.08
CA ILE A 116 12.96 1.15 -0.80
C ILE A 116 13.42 0.67 -2.19
N LYS A 117 14.31 -0.32 -2.25
CA LYS A 117 14.80 -0.87 -3.52
C LYS A 117 13.66 -1.51 -4.32
N GLU A 118 12.90 -2.40 -3.71
CA GLU A 118 11.79 -3.11 -4.37
C GLU A 118 10.72 -2.16 -4.91
N ILE A 119 10.39 -1.10 -4.16
CA ILE A 119 9.41 -0.10 -4.59
C ILE A 119 9.92 0.69 -5.80
N LYS A 120 11.22 1.03 -5.82
CA LYS A 120 11.84 1.71 -6.98
C LYS A 120 11.89 0.80 -8.21
N GLU A 121 12.16 -0.49 -8.03
CA GLU A 121 12.11 -1.48 -9.11
C GLU A 121 10.69 -1.62 -9.66
N ALA A 122 9.68 -1.70 -8.79
CA ALA A 122 8.27 -1.73 -9.17
C ALA A 122 7.86 -0.51 -10.00
N LEU A 123 8.29 0.69 -9.60
CA LEU A 123 8.00 1.91 -10.36
C LEU A 123 8.64 1.90 -11.74
N LYS A 124 9.86 1.35 -11.87
CA LYS A 124 10.62 1.34 -13.12
C LYS A 124 10.18 0.24 -14.09
N PHE A 125 9.89 -0.95 -13.56
CA PHE A 125 9.69 -2.16 -14.35
C PHE A 125 8.25 -2.69 -14.31
N GLY A 126 7.39 -2.13 -13.46
CA GLY A 126 6.02 -2.59 -13.29
C GLY A 126 5.89 -3.92 -12.55
N SER A 127 6.91 -4.31 -11.78
CA SER A 127 6.80 -5.47 -10.87
C SER A 127 5.88 -5.17 -9.70
N ASP A 128 5.39 -6.22 -9.03
CA ASP A 128 4.54 -6.10 -7.86
C ASP A 128 5.40 -6.02 -6.58
N PRO A 129 5.54 -4.84 -5.96
CA PRO A 129 6.42 -4.68 -4.80
C PRO A 129 5.86 -5.39 -3.58
N LEU A 130 4.54 -5.62 -3.49
CA LEU A 130 3.93 -6.27 -2.34
C LEU A 130 4.28 -7.76 -2.31
N ILE A 131 4.37 -8.39 -3.48
CA ILE A 131 4.82 -9.79 -3.62
C ILE A 131 6.34 -9.86 -3.47
N THR A 132 7.09 -9.15 -4.31
CA THR A 132 8.57 -9.29 -4.32
C THR A 132 9.21 -8.79 -3.03
N GLY A 133 8.68 -7.73 -2.44
CA GLY A 133 9.15 -7.23 -1.14
C GLY A 133 8.82 -8.16 0.01
N HIS A 134 7.68 -8.87 -0.02
CA HIS A 134 7.39 -9.89 1.00
C HIS A 134 8.39 -11.05 0.93
N GLU A 135 8.68 -11.53 -0.28
CA GLU A 135 9.62 -12.63 -0.52
C GLU A 135 11.06 -12.25 -0.13
N ARG A 136 11.50 -11.05 -0.50
CA ARG A 136 12.91 -10.63 -0.40
C ARG A 136 13.24 -9.87 0.88
N CYS A 137 12.34 -9.01 1.35
CA CYS A 137 12.59 -8.14 2.49
C CYS A 137 12.04 -8.69 3.81
N GLY A 138 11.17 -9.71 3.77
CA GLY A 138 10.66 -10.40 4.96
C GLY A 138 11.66 -11.32 5.65
N GLN A 139 12.77 -11.66 4.98
CA GLN A 139 13.76 -12.65 5.45
C GLN A 139 14.91 -12.05 6.28
N ALA A 140 14.92 -10.74 6.54
CA ALA A 140 16.01 -10.04 7.25
C ALA A 140 16.16 -10.40 8.75
N LYS A 141 15.63 -11.55 9.18
CA LYS A 141 15.71 -12.10 10.54
C LYS A 141 16.53 -13.39 10.65
N GLN A 142 17.25 -13.78 9.60
CA GLN A 142 18.19 -14.90 9.67
C GLN A 142 19.62 -14.39 9.57
N ILE A 143 20.18 -13.98 10.71
CA ILE A 143 21.56 -14.19 11.21
C ILE A 143 21.57 -13.68 12.66
#